data_AF-A0A4R9PKI7-F1
#
_entry.id   AF-A0A4R9PKI7-F1
#
_cell.length_a   1.000
_cell.length_b   1.000
_cell.length_c   1.000
_cell.angle_alpha   90.00
_cell.angle_beta   90.00
_cell.angle_gamma   90.00
#
_symmetry.space_group_name_H-M   'P 1'
#
loop_
_entity.id
_entity.type
_entity.pdbx_description
1 polymer ?
#
loop_
_entity_poly.entity_id
_entity_poly.type
_entity_poly.pdbx_seq_one_letter_code
_entity_poly.pdbx_strand_id
1 'polypeptide(L)'
;MPSNLIPFLVIVPVIDLSIATYFVYSTHAAWRSAPPFENEEKTDERSLGATVILAQLGAVITGSSIILAGIAAFVALAGAAIGEFEKFYILYAAIWAVFAMAISLFTMSTLPHRTTTQNFVKSHGVAILCSAALYFCLASSARFLFAVGSILF
;
A
#
# COMPACT_ATOMS: atom_id res chain seq x y z
N MET A 1 10.49 13.97 31.67
CA MET A 1 10.60 12.64 31.05
C MET A 1 10.35 12.70 29.53
N PRO A 2 11.26 13.25 28.70
CA PRO A 2 11.12 13.27 27.24
C PRO A 2 11.98 12.22 26.50
N SER A 3 12.86 11.50 27.20
CA SER A 3 13.85 10.59 26.57
C SER A 3 13.26 9.33 25.92
N ASN A 4 11.99 9.02 26.17
CA ASN A 4 11.34 7.81 25.66
C ASN A 4 10.37 8.06 24.49
N LEU A 5 10.18 9.31 24.05
CA LEU A 5 9.24 9.64 22.98
C LEU A 5 9.72 9.19 21.60
N ILE A 6 11.01 9.37 21.32
CA ILE A 6 11.63 9.01 20.03
C ILE A 6 11.58 7.49 19.80
N PRO A 7 12.03 6.62 20.75
CA PRO A 7 11.91 5.18 20.55
C PRO A 7 10.44 4.71 20.50
N PHE A 8 9.54 5.32 21.27
CA PHE A 8 8.11 4.99 21.20
C PHE A 8 7.47 5.33 19.85
N LEU A 9 7.81 6.47 19.25
CA LEU A 9 7.37 6.88 17.91
C LEU A 9 7.91 5.99 16.78
N VAL A 10 9.04 5.32 17.01
CA VAL A 10 9.64 4.37 16.07
C VAL A 10 9.02 2.97 16.23
N ILE A 11 8.77 2.54 17.47
CA ILE A 11 8.22 1.22 17.82
C ILE A 11 6.73 1.11 17.50
N VAL A 12 5.97 2.17 17.75
CA VAL A 12 4.55 2.22 17.43
C VAL A 12 4.40 2.97 16.11
N PRO A 13 3.77 2.40 15.08
CA PRO A 13 3.65 3.02 13.77
C PRO A 13 2.57 4.13 13.80
N VAL A 14 2.55 4.97 14.84
CA VAL A 14 1.58 6.05 15.01
C VAL A 14 1.69 7.03 13.86
N ILE A 15 2.91 7.35 13.42
CA ILE A 15 3.16 8.24 12.28
C ILE A 15 2.62 7.59 11.00
N ASP A 16 2.96 6.32 10.72
CA ASP A 16 2.48 5.63 9.52
C ASP A 16 0.94 5.52 9.53
N LEU A 17 0.34 5.18 10.66
CA LEU A 17 -1.11 5.06 10.81
C LEU A 17 -1.81 6.40 10.67
N SER A 18 -1.26 7.48 11.22
CA SER A 18 -1.84 8.82 11.10
C SER A 18 -1.74 9.34 9.67
N ILE A 19 -0.60 9.13 9.00
CA ILE A 19 -0.46 9.47 7.58
C ILE A 19 -1.39 8.59 6.72
N ALA A 20 -1.48 7.28 6.98
CA ALA A 20 -2.39 6.37 6.28
C ALA A 20 -3.85 6.82 6.45
N THR A 21 -4.25 7.14 7.68
CA THR A 21 -5.61 7.58 7.99
C THR A 21 -5.91 8.92 7.32
N TYR A 22 -4.98 9.87 7.37
CA TYR A 22 -5.11 11.15 6.68
C TYR A 22 -5.20 10.97 5.16
N PHE A 23 -4.41 10.07 4.58
CA PHE A 23 -4.39 9.80 3.15
C PHE A 23 -5.68 9.13 2.66
N VAL A 24 -6.20 8.16 3.41
CA VAL A 24 -7.49 7.53 3.12
C VAL A 24 -8.62 8.55 3.28
N TYR A 25 -8.57 9.37 4.34
CA TYR A 25 -9.56 10.42 4.57
C TYR A 25 -9.54 11.49 3.47
N SER A 26 -8.36 11.97 3.05
CA SER A 26 -8.23 12.97 2.00
C SER A 26 -8.69 12.43 0.64
N THR A 27 -8.37 11.16 0.35
CA THR A 27 -8.86 10.47 -0.86
C THR A 27 -10.39 10.38 -0.81
N HIS A 28 -10.97 9.92 0.30
CA HIS A 28 -12.43 9.87 0.46
C HIS A 28 -13.08 11.27 0.37
N ALA A 29 -12.48 12.30 0.95
CA ALA A 29 -12.97 13.67 0.91
C ALA A 29 -12.93 14.26 -0.52
N ALA A 30 -11.86 13.99 -1.27
CA ALA A 30 -11.73 14.44 -2.66
C ALA A 30 -12.79 13.83 -3.58
N TRP A 31 -13.25 12.62 -3.27
CA TRP A 31 -14.32 11.94 -4.01
C TRP A 31 -15.73 12.29 -3.53
N ARG A 32 -15.88 12.98 -2.40
CA ARG A 32 -17.18 13.32 -1.80
C ARG A 32 -18.00 14.32 -2.63
N SER A 33 -17.32 15.11 -3.46
CA SER A 33 -17.92 16.12 -4.36
C SER A 33 -18.07 15.62 -5.80
N ALA A 34 -17.67 14.38 -6.11
CA ALA A 34 -17.85 13.83 -7.44
C ALA A 34 -19.35 13.52 -7.66
N PRO A 35 -19.95 13.96 -8.78
CA PRO A 35 -21.35 13.67 -9.07
C PRO A 35 -21.58 12.15 -9.13
N PRO A 36 -22.76 11.67 -8.68
CA PRO A 36 -23.09 10.24 -8.71
C PRO A 36 -23.08 9.73 -10.15
N PHE A 37 -22.74 8.45 -10.28
CA PHE A 37 -22.57 7.72 -11.54
C PHE A 37 -23.71 7.98 -12.55
N GLU A 38 -23.37 8.57 -13.70
CA GLU A 38 -24.10 8.31 -14.93
C GLU A 38 -23.44 7.12 -15.61
N ASN A 39 -24.24 6.13 -16.02
CA ASN A 39 -23.77 4.99 -16.79
C ASN A 39 -23.29 5.50 -18.15
N GLU A 40 -22.00 5.82 -18.28
CA GLU A 40 -21.42 6.16 -19.57
C GLU A 40 -21.40 4.94 -20.49
N GLU A 41 -22.02 5.13 -21.66
CA GLU A 41 -22.16 4.13 -22.74
C GLU A 41 -20.82 3.75 -23.39
N LYS A 42 -19.76 4.53 -23.20
CA LYS A 42 -18.46 4.34 -23.87
C LYS A 42 -17.69 3.15 -23.29
N THR A 43 -17.80 2.01 -23.95
CA THR A 43 -17.07 0.76 -23.64
C THR A 43 -15.54 0.91 -23.64
N ASP A 44 -15.01 1.82 -24.46
CA ASP A 44 -13.55 2.00 -24.61
C ASP A 44 -12.89 2.69 -23.42
N GLU A 45 -13.56 3.69 -22.82
CA GLU A 45 -13.06 4.35 -21.60
C GLU A 45 -13.10 3.40 -20.39
N ARG A 46 -14.10 2.50 -20.36
CA ARG A 46 -14.27 1.48 -19.31
C ARG A 46 -13.17 0.42 -19.37
N SER A 47 -12.85 -0.07 -20.57
CA SER A 47 -11.81 -1.10 -20.76
C SER A 47 -10.41 -0.52 -20.52
N LEU A 48 -10.15 0.72 -20.95
CA LEU A 48 -8.90 1.42 -20.67
C LEU A 48 -8.69 1.61 -19.16
N GLY A 49 -9.71 2.09 -18.47
CA GLY A 49 -9.69 2.29 -17.02
C GLY A 49 -9.47 1.01 -16.22
N ALA A 50 -10.18 -0.06 -16.57
CA ALA A 50 -9.99 -1.37 -15.95
C ALA A 50 -8.56 -1.87 -16.15
N THR A 51 -8.01 -1.70 -17.35
CA THR A 51 -6.65 -2.14 -17.69
C THR A 51 -5.60 -1.40 -16.86
N VAL A 52 -5.72 -0.08 -16.71
CA VAL A 52 -4.79 0.73 -15.91
C VAL A 52 -4.84 0.32 -14.43
N ILE A 53 -6.03 0.14 -13.87
CA ILE A 53 -6.19 -0.29 -12.46
C ILE A 53 -5.62 -1.69 -12.26
N LEU A 54 -5.92 -2.65 -13.16
CA LEU A 54 -5.38 -3.99 -13.08
C LEU A 54 -3.84 -4.01 -13.18
N ALA A 55 -3.27 -3.21 -14.09
CA ALA A 55 -1.83 -3.06 -14.24
C ALA A 55 -1.19 -2.48 -12.97
N GLN A 56 -1.79 -1.43 -12.39
CA GLN A 56 -1.33 -0.81 -11.15
C GLN A 56 -1.37 -1.80 -9.97
N LEU A 57 -2.47 -2.53 -9.79
CA LEU A 57 -2.59 -3.53 -8.72
C LEU A 57 -1.59 -4.69 -8.93
N GLY A 58 -1.36 -5.10 -10.18
CA GLY A 58 -0.31 -6.06 -10.53
C GLY A 58 1.10 -5.56 -10.16
N ALA A 59 1.38 -4.27 -10.39
CA ALA A 59 2.63 -3.64 -9.96
C ALA A 59 2.76 -3.61 -8.43
N VAL A 60 1.69 -3.31 -7.70
CA VAL A 60 1.69 -3.35 -6.22
C VAL A 60 1.97 -4.76 -5.69
N ILE A 61 1.33 -5.79 -6.25
CA ILE A 61 1.57 -7.19 -5.86
C ILE A 61 3.04 -7.56 -6.12
N THR A 62 3.56 -7.22 -7.30
CA THR A 62 4.95 -7.51 -7.68
C THR A 62 5.93 -6.80 -6.76
N GLY A 63 5.75 -5.49 -6.55
CA GLY A 63 6.59 -4.69 -5.67
C GLY A 63 6.57 -5.19 -4.23
N SER A 64 5.39 -5.48 -3.68
CA SER A 64 5.24 -6.04 -2.34
C SER A 64 5.91 -7.42 -2.20
N SER A 65 5.85 -8.26 -3.24
CA SER A 65 6.53 -9.57 -3.26
C SER A 65 8.06 -9.41 -3.25
N ILE A 66 8.59 -8.45 -4.03
CA ILE A 66 10.02 -8.13 -4.04
C ILE A 66 10.47 -7.66 -2.67
N ILE A 67 9.70 -6.80 -1.99
CA ILE A 67 10.03 -6.34 -0.64
C ILE A 67 10.06 -7.51 0.34
N LEU A 68 9.06 -8.39 0.33
CA LEU A 68 9.03 -9.57 1.20
C LEU A 68 10.21 -10.52 0.93
N ALA A 69 10.54 -10.77 -0.34
CA ALA A 69 11.70 -11.56 -0.72
C ALA A 69 13.01 -10.90 -0.26
N GLY A 70 13.12 -9.58 -0.42
CA GLY A 70 14.25 -8.78 0.07
C GLY A 70 14.41 -8.89 1.57
N ILE A 71 13.32 -8.77 2.34
CA ILE A 71 13.32 -8.96 3.80
C ILE A 71 13.81 -10.36 4.16
N ALA A 72 13.28 -11.42 3.52
CA ALA A 72 13.71 -12.78 3.79
C ALA A 72 15.21 -13.00 3.48
N ALA A 73 15.69 -12.45 2.36
CA ALA A 73 17.11 -12.49 2.01
C ALA A 73 17.98 -11.75 3.02
N PHE A 74 17.58 -10.55 3.46
CA PHE A 74 18.29 -9.78 4.47
C PHE A 74 18.36 -10.50 5.82
N VAL A 75 17.24 -11.11 6.26
CA VAL A 75 17.21 -11.91 7.49
C VAL A 75 18.10 -13.15 7.39
N ALA A 76 18.14 -13.80 6.22
CA ALA A 76 18.98 -14.97 5.99
C ALA A 76 20.49 -14.64 5.92
N LEU A 77 20.84 -13.46 5.38
CA LEU A 77 22.23 -12.99 5.24
C LEU A 77 22.76 -12.29 6.49
N ALA A 78 21.89 -11.86 7.40
CA ALA A 78 22.27 -11.22 8.65
C ALA A 78 22.97 -12.23 9.58
N GLY A 79 24.28 -12.44 9.36
CA GLY A 79 25.17 -13.10 10.31
C GLY A 79 25.49 -12.25 11.55
N ALA A 80 25.04 -10.99 11.57
CA ALA A 80 25.21 -10.04 12.66
C ALA A 80 23.91 -9.87 13.48
N ALA A 81 24.06 -9.49 14.75
CA ALA A 81 22.92 -9.16 15.60
C ALA A 81 22.18 -7.93 15.04
N ILE A 82 21.06 -8.15 14.36
CA ILE A 82 20.14 -7.08 13.96
C ILE A 82 19.72 -6.34 15.23
N GLY A 83 19.94 -5.02 15.26
CA GLY A 83 19.53 -4.17 16.36
C GLY A 83 18.00 -4.21 16.57
N GLU A 84 17.56 -3.85 17.77
CA GLU A 84 16.13 -3.93 18.09
C GLU A 84 15.28 -3.00 17.22
N PHE A 85 15.81 -1.83 16.83
CA PHE A 85 15.08 -0.86 16.01
C PHE A 85 14.88 -1.35 14.57
N GLU A 86 15.91 -1.96 13.98
CA GLU A 86 15.89 -2.48 12.61
C GLU A 86 14.88 -3.62 12.48
N LYS A 87 14.74 -4.46 13.51
CA LYS A 87 13.70 -5.51 13.56
C LYS A 87 12.30 -4.93 13.42
N PHE A 88 12.02 -3.79 14.06
CA PHE A 88 10.72 -3.13 13.93
C PHE A 88 10.51 -2.56 12.53
N TYR A 89 11.52 -1.93 11.93
CA TYR A 89 11.42 -1.44 10.55
C TYR A 89 11.15 -2.58 9.55
N ILE A 90 11.84 -3.71 9.70
CA ILE A 90 11.65 -4.90 8.87
C ILE A 90 10.26 -5.50 9.09
N LEU A 91 9.83 -5.64 10.34
CA LEU A 91 8.51 -6.19 10.68
C LEU A 91 7.38 -5.34 10.08
N TYR A 92 7.42 -4.01 10.28
CA TYR A 92 6.38 -3.13 9.73
C TYR A 92 6.43 -3.06 8.21
N ALA A 93 7.63 -3.09 7.60
CA ALA A 93 7.74 -3.22 6.15
C ALA A 93 7.02 -4.48 5.64
N ALA A 94 7.26 -5.64 6.28
CA ALA A 94 6.58 -6.88 5.92
C ALA A 94 5.05 -6.79 6.12
N ILE A 95 4.59 -6.25 7.25
CA ILE A 95 3.15 -6.07 7.53
C ILE A 95 2.49 -5.19 6.45
N TRP A 96 3.09 -4.04 6.14
CA TRP A 96 2.55 -3.14 5.12
C TRP A 96 2.56 -3.75 3.72
N ALA A 97 3.60 -4.50 3.34
CA ALA A 97 3.64 -5.25 2.09
C ALA A 97 2.50 -6.28 1.99
N VAL A 98 2.25 -7.04 3.07
CA VAL A 98 1.17 -8.02 3.12
C VAL A 98 -0.20 -7.34 3.01
N PHE A 99 -0.42 -6.22 3.70
CA PHE A 99 -1.67 -5.45 3.57
C PHE A 99 -1.86 -4.89 2.16
N ALA A 100 -0.82 -4.31 1.56
CA ALA A 100 -0.86 -3.81 0.19
C ALA A 100 -1.24 -4.92 -0.80
N MET A 101 -0.65 -6.10 -0.63
CA MET A 101 -0.91 -7.27 -1.45
C MET A 101 -2.33 -7.81 -1.24
N ALA A 102 -2.80 -7.93 0.00
CA ALA A 102 -4.14 -8.39 0.33
C ALA A 102 -5.22 -7.47 -0.27
N ILE A 103 -5.06 -6.14 -0.13
CA ILE A 103 -5.97 -5.16 -0.73
C ILE A 103 -5.95 -5.25 -2.25
N SER A 104 -4.76 -5.45 -2.85
CA SER A 104 -4.62 -5.56 -4.30
C SER A 104 -5.30 -6.82 -4.84
N LEU A 105 -5.09 -7.97 -4.19
CA LEU A 105 -5.74 -9.24 -4.54
C LEU A 105 -7.26 -9.19 -4.35
N PHE A 106 -7.72 -8.57 -3.26
CA PHE A 106 -9.15 -8.35 -3.02
C PHE A 106 -9.77 -7.46 -4.10
N THR A 107 -9.08 -6.38 -4.47
CA THR A 107 -9.57 -5.48 -5.52
C THR A 107 -9.57 -6.20 -6.86
N MET A 108 -8.49 -6.89 -7.24
CA MET A 108 -8.42 -7.66 -8.49
C MET A 108 -9.46 -8.78 -8.57
N SER A 109 -9.78 -9.46 -7.48
CA SER A 109 -10.80 -10.54 -7.48
C SER A 109 -12.23 -10.00 -7.58
N THR A 110 -12.49 -8.77 -7.11
CA THR A 110 -13.83 -8.15 -7.16
C THR A 110 -14.09 -7.37 -8.44
N LEU A 111 -13.04 -7.01 -9.21
CA LEU A 111 -13.15 -6.31 -10.48
C LEU A 111 -13.91 -7.10 -11.58
N PRO A 112 -13.64 -8.39 -11.88
CA PRO A 112 -14.28 -9.12 -12.97
C PRO A 112 -15.82 -9.23 -12.87
N HIS A 113 -16.36 -9.16 -11.66
CA HIS A 113 -17.81 -9.20 -11.45
C HIS A 113 -18.49 -7.84 -11.75
N ARG A 114 -17.72 -6.74 -11.71
CA ARG A 114 -18.22 -5.37 -11.86
C ARG A 114 -17.83 -4.74 -13.21
N THR A 115 -16.96 -5.39 -14.00
CA THR A 115 -16.42 -4.91 -15.28
C THR A 115 -17.50 -4.78 -16.34
N THR A 116 -18.46 -5.68 -16.31
CA THR A 116 -19.56 -5.74 -17.27
C THR A 116 -20.60 -4.64 -17.04
N THR A 117 -20.72 -4.11 -15.81
CA THR A 117 -21.80 -3.18 -15.43
C THR A 117 -21.33 -1.79 -14.99
N GLN A 118 -20.06 -1.59 -14.63
CA GLN A 118 -19.59 -0.32 -14.05
C GLN A 118 -18.28 0.19 -14.68
N ASN A 119 -18.10 1.52 -14.67
CA ASN A 119 -16.85 2.19 -15.08
C ASN A 119 -15.91 2.36 -13.88
N PHE A 120 -14.86 1.54 -13.76
CA PHE A 120 -13.99 1.55 -12.57
C PHE A 120 -13.24 2.84 -12.33
N VAL A 121 -12.97 3.62 -13.38
CA VAL A 121 -12.30 4.92 -13.25
C VAL A 121 -13.10 5.86 -12.37
N LYS A 122 -14.43 5.73 -12.37
CA LYS A 122 -15.36 6.56 -11.59
C LYS A 122 -15.87 5.88 -10.32
N SER A 123 -15.43 4.66 -10.04
CA SER A 123 -15.85 3.90 -8.85
C SER A 123 -15.10 4.35 -7.61
N HIS A 124 -15.80 5.09 -6.74
CA HIS A 124 -15.28 5.60 -5.48
C HIS A 124 -14.59 4.51 -4.62
N GLY A 125 -15.22 3.33 -4.51
CA GLY A 125 -14.66 2.22 -3.73
C GLY A 125 -13.38 1.65 -4.33
N VAL A 126 -13.31 1.49 -5.65
CA VAL A 126 -12.11 0.99 -6.33
C VAL A 126 -10.98 2.02 -6.27
N ALA A 127 -11.29 3.30 -6.44
CA ALA A 127 -10.31 4.38 -6.32
C ALA A 127 -9.69 4.43 -4.91
N ILE A 128 -10.51 4.33 -3.85
CA ILE A 128 -10.00 4.30 -2.47
C ILE A 128 -9.13 3.06 -2.23
N LEU A 129 -9.59 1.87 -2.62
CA LEU A 129 -8.84 0.62 -2.40
C LEU A 129 -7.51 0.63 -3.15
N CYS A 130 -7.51 1.10 -4.40
CA CYS A 130 -6.31 1.20 -5.22
C CYS A 130 -5.31 2.23 -4.66
N SER A 131 -5.81 3.37 -4.18
CA SER A 131 -5.01 4.41 -3.52
C SER A 131 -4.41 3.91 -2.20
N ALA A 132 -5.21 3.19 -1.39
CA ALA A 132 -4.74 2.57 -0.15
C ALA A 132 -3.65 1.52 -0.42
N ALA A 133 -3.82 0.68 -1.45
CA ALA A 133 -2.83 -0.32 -1.84
C ALA A 133 -1.49 0.32 -2.24
N LEU A 134 -1.51 1.41 -3.02
CA LEU A 134 -0.30 2.17 -3.35
C LEU A 134 0.37 2.75 -2.10
N TYR A 135 -0.42 3.33 -1.20
CA TYR A 135 0.10 3.93 0.01
C TYR A 135 0.84 2.89 0.88
N PHE A 136 0.21 1.74 1.12
CA PHE A 136 0.85 0.68 1.90
C PHE A 136 2.10 0.12 1.22
N CYS A 137 2.11 0.01 -0.10
CA CYS A 137 3.30 -0.37 -0.86
C CYS A 137 4.43 0.66 -0.70
N LEU A 138 4.11 1.95 -0.74
CA LEU A 138 5.09 3.03 -0.54
C LEU A 138 5.64 3.03 0.89
N ALA A 139 4.76 2.92 1.89
CA ALA A 139 5.14 2.85 3.30
C ALA A 139 6.06 1.65 3.57
N SER A 140 5.71 0.49 3.01
CA SER A 140 6.54 -0.72 3.04
C SER A 140 7.92 -0.48 2.44
N SER A 141 7.99 0.09 1.23
CA SER A 141 9.26 0.37 0.55
C SER A 141 10.14 1.33 1.35
N ALA A 142 9.55 2.41 1.89
CA ALA A 142 10.28 3.39 2.70
C ALA A 142 10.88 2.73 3.95
N ARG A 143 10.06 1.95 4.69
CA ARG A 143 10.51 1.24 5.90
C ARG A 143 11.60 0.21 5.59
N PHE A 144 11.49 -0.52 4.48
CA PHE A 144 12.53 -1.44 4.04
C PHE A 144 13.83 -0.70 3.68
N LEU A 145 13.76 0.42 2.96
CA LEU A 145 14.93 1.24 2.65
C LEU A 145 15.61 1.80 3.90
N PHE A 146 14.85 2.24 4.91
CA PHE A 146 15.42 2.69 6.18
C PHE A 146 16.10 1.54 6.95
N ALA A 147 15.49 0.36 6.99
CA ALA A 147 16.11 -0.82 7.61
C ALA A 147 17.42 -1.19 6.92
N VAL A 148 17.40 -1.29 5.59
CA VAL A 148 18.58 -1.61 4.78
C VAL A 148 19.66 -0.54 4.97
N GLY A 149 19.29 0.74 4.92
CA GLY A 149 20.21 1.85 5.13
C GLY A 149 20.87 1.83 6.51
N SER A 150 20.10 1.61 7.58
CA SER A 150 20.60 1.53 8.96
C SER A 150 21.53 0.34 9.23
N ILE A 151 21.38 -0.74 8.46
CA ILE A 151 22.21 -1.95 8.61
C ILE A 151 23.51 -1.82 7.80
N LEU A 152 23.47 -1.18 6.64
CA LEU A 152 24.60 -1.09 5.70
C LEU A 152 25.52 0.12 5.92
N PHE A 153 25.01 1.23 6.47
CA PHE A 153 25.72 2.50 6.65
C PHE A 153 25.73 2.93 8.11
#